data_AF-A0A7Y2XNR3-F1
#
_entry.id   AF-A0A7Y2XNR3-F1
#
_cell.length_a   1.000
_cell.length_b   1.000
_cell.length_c   1.000
_cell.angle_alpha   90.00
_cell.angle_beta   90.00
_cell.angle_gamma   90.00
#
_symmetry.space_group_name_H-M   'P 1'
#
loop_
_entity.id
_entity.type
_entity.pdbx_description
1 polymer ?
#
loop_
_entity_poly.entity_id
_entity_poly.type
_entity_poly.pdbx_seq_one_letter_code
_entity_poly.pdbx_strand_id
1 'polypeptide(L)'
;MKSPTAEANLNRFYNKVLKETNGRVVFDADATAGVRPGYYGTVQVGPIFLENRYTDWKRYWPHHTLRNLWTLSPYVDPVRLRMEFLNQTRNAKKYGDDRLAPANYPPDTLFASVMFSSPLGWFETSNLTESYFKTIPPLVSAWKKEREAIFSGHIIPIGKAPDGYVWTGFASTSRDRKSARVVVFRELNNSDSWSVRIPLLRNKAAKVTVLGGKGTATYLDGKLSVNIPEKLQYLFLRVSSESTPADQ
;
A
#
# COMPACT_ATOMS: atom_id res chain seq x y z
N MET A 1 -4.64 26.27 11.08
CA MET A 1 -5.39 26.22 12.35
C MET A 1 -4.61 27.01 13.39
N LYS A 2 -5.01 28.27 13.65
CA LYS A 2 -4.22 29.22 14.48
C LYS A 2 -4.90 29.58 15.80
N SER A 3 -6.09 29.04 16.09
CA SER A 3 -6.82 29.24 17.34
C SER A 3 -7.75 28.06 17.63
N PRO A 4 -8.12 27.82 18.90
CA PRO A 4 -9.12 26.81 19.28
C PRO A 4 -10.47 27.01 18.59
N THR A 5 -10.89 28.27 18.38
CA THR A 5 -12.11 28.59 17.65
C THR A 5 -12.05 28.12 16.19
N ALA A 6 -10.91 28.31 15.51
CA ALA A 6 -10.75 27.85 14.14
C ALA A 6 -10.82 26.32 14.04
N GLU A 7 -10.23 25.61 15.01
CA GLU A 7 -10.33 24.14 15.11
C GLU A 7 -11.77 23.68 15.36
N ALA A 8 -12.46 24.29 16.33
CA ALA A 8 -13.85 23.97 16.63
C ALA A 8 -14.78 24.23 15.44
N ASN A 9 -14.56 25.32 14.69
CA ASN A 9 -15.32 25.63 13.49
C ASN A 9 -15.10 24.57 12.40
N LEU A 10 -13.84 24.15 12.19
CA LEU A 10 -13.50 23.11 11.22
C LEU A 10 -14.16 21.77 11.59
N ASN A 11 -14.12 21.39 12.86
CA ASN A 11 -14.79 20.18 13.35
C ASN A 11 -16.30 20.24 13.15
N ARG A 12 -16.94 21.39 13.41
CA ARG A 12 -18.38 21.57 13.14
C ARG A 12 -18.72 21.45 11.65
N PHE A 13 -17.88 22.03 10.78
CA PHE A 13 -18.03 21.89 9.33
C PHE A 13 -17.98 20.42 8.89
N TYR A 14 -16.94 19.69 9.29
CA TYR A 14 -16.81 18.27 8.96
C TYR A 14 -18.00 17.46 9.45
N ASN A 15 -18.36 17.60 10.73
CA ASN A 15 -19.45 16.83 11.32
C ASN A 15 -20.80 17.15 10.65
N LYS A 16 -21.04 18.41 10.27
CA LYS A 16 -22.25 18.80 9.54
C LYS A 16 -22.31 18.10 8.17
N VAL A 17 -21.25 18.16 7.38
CA VAL A 17 -21.23 17.51 6.05
C VAL A 17 -21.40 16.00 6.16
N LEU A 18 -20.68 15.34 7.08
CA LEU A 18 -20.80 13.90 7.27
C LEU A 18 -22.24 13.50 7.67
N LYS A 19 -22.87 14.27 8.56
CA LYS A 19 -24.26 14.04 8.99
C LYS A 19 -25.25 14.22 7.84
N GLU A 20 -25.22 15.36 7.14
CA GLU A 20 -26.19 15.68 6.08
C GLU A 20 -26.04 14.77 4.85
N THR A 21 -24.84 14.22 4.63
CA THR A 21 -24.58 13.31 3.52
C THR A 21 -24.72 11.83 3.89
N ASN A 22 -25.00 11.52 5.16
CA ASN A 22 -24.98 10.17 5.72
C ASN A 22 -23.68 9.42 5.36
N GLY A 23 -22.54 10.09 5.51
CA GLY A 23 -21.21 9.54 5.21
C GLY A 23 -20.90 9.32 3.72
N ARG A 24 -21.77 9.77 2.79
CA ARG A 24 -21.51 9.62 1.33
C ARG A 24 -20.43 10.56 0.81
N VAL A 25 -20.16 11.65 1.53
CA VAL A 25 -19.01 12.53 1.27
C VAL A 25 -17.93 12.21 2.30
N VAL A 26 -16.71 12.00 1.81
CA VAL A 26 -15.51 11.86 2.63
C VAL A 26 -14.56 13.02 2.36
N PHE A 27 -13.79 13.40 3.36
CA PHE A 27 -12.75 14.42 3.22
C PHE A 27 -11.39 13.75 3.06
N ASP A 28 -10.66 14.16 2.04
CA ASP A 28 -9.25 13.81 1.85
C ASP A 28 -8.41 14.97 2.39
N ALA A 29 -7.98 14.85 3.65
CA ALA A 29 -7.28 15.93 4.31
C ALA A 29 -5.83 15.97 3.84
N ASP A 30 -5.32 17.14 3.47
CA ASP A 30 -3.91 17.30 3.09
C ASP A 30 -3.12 17.90 4.25
N ALA A 31 -2.04 17.24 4.68
CA ALA A 31 -1.14 17.66 5.76
C ALA A 31 0.24 18.12 5.28
N THR A 32 0.44 18.33 3.98
CA THR A 32 1.74 18.63 3.37
C THR A 32 2.13 20.12 3.42
N ALA A 33 1.20 21.02 3.73
CA ALA A 33 1.45 22.47 3.71
C ALA A 33 0.75 23.25 4.84
N GLY A 34 1.51 24.07 5.57
CA GLY A 34 0.99 24.93 6.63
C GLY A 34 0.52 24.18 7.89
N VAL A 35 -0.23 24.84 8.75
CA VAL A 35 -0.72 24.27 10.03
C VAL A 35 -2.11 23.67 9.86
N ARG A 36 -2.19 22.34 9.81
CA ARG A 36 -3.40 21.56 9.53
C ARG A 36 -3.51 20.34 10.48
N PRO A 37 -4.70 19.76 10.67
CA PRO A 37 -4.84 18.47 11.37
C PRO A 37 -3.93 17.41 10.75
N GLY A 38 -3.04 16.84 11.57
CA GLY A 38 -2.11 15.79 11.15
C GLY A 38 -2.65 14.39 11.41
N TYR A 39 -1.73 13.44 11.66
CA TYR A 39 -2.06 12.02 11.85
C TYR A 39 -3.04 11.69 12.97
N TYR A 40 -3.27 12.56 13.96
CA TYR A 40 -4.27 12.29 15.01
C TYR A 40 -5.41 13.30 15.02
N GLY A 41 -5.37 14.28 14.12
CA GLY A 41 -6.45 15.23 13.93
C GLY A 41 -7.52 14.66 13.01
N THR A 42 -8.78 14.94 13.34
CA THR A 42 -9.94 14.73 12.45
C THR A 42 -10.02 13.31 11.88
N VAL A 43 -9.71 12.29 12.68
CA VAL A 43 -9.61 10.89 12.25
C VAL A 43 -10.91 10.37 11.62
N GLN A 44 -12.04 10.94 12.02
CA GLN A 44 -13.38 10.55 11.59
C GLN A 44 -13.76 11.00 10.17
N VAL A 45 -12.97 11.87 9.52
CA VAL A 45 -13.42 12.57 8.30
C VAL A 45 -12.99 11.90 6.99
N GLY A 46 -11.97 11.05 7.05
CA GLY A 46 -11.45 10.31 5.89
C GLY A 46 -9.93 10.19 5.90
N PRO A 47 -9.34 9.81 4.74
CA PRO A 47 -7.90 9.68 4.57
C PRO A 47 -7.14 11.00 4.73
N ILE A 48 -5.83 10.87 4.91
CA ILE A 48 -4.88 11.98 5.01
C ILE A 48 -3.75 11.83 4.00
N PHE A 49 -3.58 12.83 3.15
CA PHE A 49 -2.46 12.98 2.22
C PHE A 49 -1.28 13.64 2.93
N LEU A 50 -0.11 12.99 2.86
CA LEU A 50 1.01 13.29 3.76
C LEU A 50 2.37 13.46 3.08
N GLU A 51 2.45 13.21 1.77
CA GLU A 51 3.70 13.39 1.04
C GLU A 51 3.45 14.01 -0.32
N ASN A 52 4.35 14.91 -0.70
CA ASN A 52 4.35 15.67 -1.94
C ASN A 52 5.60 15.25 -2.73
N ARG A 53 5.55 14.06 -3.33
CA ARG A 53 6.65 13.48 -4.10
C ARG A 53 6.47 13.82 -5.56
N TYR A 54 7.57 14.23 -6.20
CA TYR A 54 7.57 14.63 -7.60
C TYR A 54 8.84 14.15 -8.29
N THR A 55 8.70 13.66 -9.52
CA THR A 55 9.86 13.39 -10.37
C THR A 55 10.47 14.67 -10.93
N ASP A 56 9.68 15.74 -11.03
CA ASP A 56 10.09 17.06 -11.53
C ASP A 56 11.24 17.67 -10.74
N TRP A 57 11.24 17.49 -9.42
CA TRP A 57 12.29 17.98 -8.52
C TRP A 57 13.19 16.87 -7.98
N LYS A 58 13.16 15.68 -8.61
CA LYS A 58 13.95 14.50 -8.19
C LYS A 58 13.73 14.17 -6.69
N ARG A 59 12.46 14.07 -6.29
CA ARG A 59 12.05 13.79 -4.89
C ARG A 59 11.21 12.52 -4.75
N TYR A 60 11.07 11.74 -5.83
CA TYR A 60 10.29 10.51 -5.83
C TYR A 60 11.19 9.29 -6.05
N TRP A 61 11.18 8.39 -5.07
CA TRP A 61 11.67 7.03 -5.22
C TRP A 61 10.60 6.10 -4.63
N PRO A 62 10.16 5.05 -5.35
CA PRO A 62 9.08 4.19 -4.88
C PRO A 62 9.31 3.57 -3.49
N HIS A 63 10.55 3.19 -3.18
CA HIS A 63 10.89 2.65 -1.85
C HIS A 63 10.74 3.68 -0.72
N HIS A 64 10.87 4.98 -0.97
CA HIS A 64 10.63 6.01 0.05
C HIS A 64 9.15 6.14 0.40
N THR A 65 8.26 6.09 -0.58
CA THR A 65 6.80 6.03 -0.37
C THR A 65 6.43 4.78 0.42
N LEU A 66 6.97 3.62 0.01
CA LEU A 66 6.75 2.35 0.72
C LEU A 66 7.29 2.43 2.16
N ARG A 67 8.46 3.05 2.38
CA ARG A 67 9.06 3.25 3.70
C ARG A 67 8.18 4.12 4.59
N ASN A 68 7.62 5.20 4.05
CA ASN A 68 6.71 6.07 4.78
C ASN A 68 5.47 5.30 5.26
N LEU A 69 4.82 4.56 4.36
CA LEU A 69 3.69 3.69 4.73
C LEU A 69 4.08 2.66 5.79
N TRP A 70 5.21 1.97 5.59
CA TRP A 70 5.71 0.94 6.50
C TRP A 70 5.97 1.51 7.90
N THR A 71 6.63 2.66 7.97
CA THR A 71 7.03 3.30 9.25
C THR A 71 5.83 3.84 10.02
N LEU A 72 4.80 4.33 9.32
CA LEU A 72 3.61 4.89 9.95
C LEU A 72 2.59 3.81 10.35
N SER A 73 2.57 2.66 9.66
CA SER A 73 1.57 1.61 9.88
C SER A 73 1.41 1.07 11.31
N PRO A 74 2.44 1.07 12.19
CA PRO A 74 2.24 0.69 13.59
C PRO A 74 1.49 1.74 14.42
N TYR A 75 1.41 2.99 13.94
CA TYR A 75 0.94 4.15 14.70
C TYR A 75 -0.33 4.79 14.12
N VAL A 76 -0.56 4.61 12.82
CA VAL A 76 -1.70 5.15 12.08
C VAL A 76 -2.26 4.01 11.24
N ASP A 77 -3.58 3.82 11.29
CA ASP A 77 -4.25 2.86 10.43
C ASP A 77 -3.84 3.10 8.95
N PRO A 78 -3.21 2.12 8.29
CA PRO A 78 -2.80 2.25 6.89
C PRO A 78 -3.93 2.67 5.95
N VAL A 79 -5.18 2.24 6.21
CA VAL A 79 -6.35 2.63 5.40
C VAL A 79 -6.54 4.15 5.40
N ARG A 80 -6.14 4.84 6.47
CA ARG A 80 -6.24 6.30 6.54
C ARG A 80 -5.13 7.02 5.78
N LEU A 81 -4.03 6.37 5.46
CA LEU A 81 -2.90 7.00 4.78
C LEU A 81 -3.21 7.08 3.27
N ARG A 82 -3.36 8.30 2.73
CA ARG A 82 -3.47 8.53 1.29
C ARG A 82 -2.05 8.54 0.71
N MET A 83 -1.66 7.42 0.10
CA MET A 83 -0.32 7.21 -0.44
C MET A 83 -0.33 7.28 -1.96
N GLU A 84 0.56 8.09 -2.53
CA GLU A 84 0.64 8.30 -3.96
C GLU A 84 1.61 7.33 -4.67
N PHE A 85 1.30 7.01 -5.92
CA PHE A 85 2.25 6.44 -6.85
C PHE A 85 2.20 7.23 -8.16
N LEU A 86 3.36 7.37 -8.81
CA LEU A 86 3.56 8.31 -9.92
C LEU A 86 3.69 7.60 -11.28
N ASN A 87 3.67 8.38 -12.37
CA ASN A 87 4.24 7.96 -13.66
C ASN A 87 5.76 7.85 -13.52
N GLN A 88 6.27 6.63 -13.56
CA GLN A 88 7.66 6.28 -13.28
C GLN A 88 8.63 6.59 -14.42
N THR A 89 8.11 6.77 -15.64
CA THR A 89 8.91 7.19 -16.81
C THR A 89 8.99 8.71 -16.95
N ARG A 90 8.08 9.46 -16.30
CA ARG A 90 8.13 10.93 -16.29
C ARG A 90 9.44 11.41 -15.67
N ASN A 91 10.15 12.28 -16.38
CA ASN A 91 11.43 12.84 -15.94
C ASN A 91 12.55 11.80 -15.69
N ALA A 92 12.49 10.61 -16.31
CA ALA A 92 13.48 9.54 -16.09
C ALA A 92 14.94 10.00 -16.26
N LYS A 93 15.22 10.89 -17.23
CA LYS A 93 16.55 11.45 -17.48
C LYS A 93 17.18 12.13 -16.24
N LYS A 94 16.39 12.64 -15.29
CA LYS A 94 16.90 13.30 -14.06
C LYS A 94 17.51 12.33 -13.04
N TYR A 95 17.24 11.04 -13.19
CA TYR A 95 17.72 10.00 -12.26
C TYR A 95 19.03 9.34 -12.70
N GLY A 96 19.44 9.48 -13.97
CA GLY A 96 20.67 8.86 -14.48
C GLY A 96 20.65 7.34 -14.30
N ASP A 97 21.79 6.78 -13.88
CA ASP A 97 21.97 5.34 -13.67
C ASP A 97 21.58 4.85 -12.26
N ASP A 98 20.80 5.65 -11.52
CA ASP A 98 20.33 5.27 -10.20
C ASP A 98 19.48 3.99 -10.29
N ARG A 99 19.94 2.92 -9.65
CA ARG A 99 19.28 1.60 -9.67
C ARG A 99 17.91 1.62 -9.00
N LEU A 100 17.65 2.58 -8.13
CA LEU A 100 16.36 2.79 -7.46
C LEU A 100 15.50 3.87 -8.14
N ALA A 101 15.94 4.37 -9.31
CA ALA A 101 15.14 5.31 -10.09
C ALA A 101 13.73 4.76 -10.35
N PRO A 102 12.69 5.61 -10.36
CA PRO A 102 11.31 5.20 -10.62
C PRO A 102 11.17 4.35 -11.89
N ALA A 103 11.90 4.70 -12.95
CA ALA A 103 11.86 4.02 -14.25
C ALA A 103 12.22 2.52 -14.19
N ASN A 104 12.93 2.08 -13.14
CA ASN A 104 13.32 0.68 -12.96
C ASN A 104 12.24 -0.18 -12.30
N TYR A 105 11.17 0.44 -11.78
CA TYR A 105 10.07 -0.27 -11.14
C TYR A 105 8.96 -0.59 -12.16
N PRO A 106 8.45 -1.83 -12.18
CA PRO A 106 7.24 -2.16 -12.94
C PRO A 106 6.04 -1.31 -12.46
N PRO A 107 5.13 -0.87 -13.36
CA PRO A 107 4.00 -0.03 -12.99
C PRO A 107 3.11 -0.63 -11.89
N ASP A 108 2.85 -1.92 -11.95
CA ASP A 108 2.04 -2.65 -10.97
C ASP A 108 2.74 -2.80 -9.61
N THR A 109 4.07 -2.85 -9.58
CA THR A 109 4.83 -2.78 -8.32
C THR A 109 4.60 -1.45 -7.61
N LEU A 110 4.44 -0.34 -8.35
CA LEU A 110 4.15 0.96 -7.77
C LEU A 110 2.78 1.00 -7.11
N PHE A 111 1.75 0.47 -7.78
CA PHE A 111 0.43 0.35 -7.16
C PHE A 111 0.46 -0.62 -5.96
N ALA A 112 1.13 -1.77 -6.09
CA ALA A 112 1.27 -2.73 -5.00
C ALA A 112 1.88 -2.09 -3.74
N SER A 113 2.85 -1.18 -3.89
CA SER A 113 3.52 -0.48 -2.78
C SER A 113 2.58 0.36 -1.92
N VAL A 114 1.40 0.73 -2.44
CA VAL A 114 0.42 1.58 -1.76
C VAL A 114 -0.95 0.93 -1.56
N MET A 115 -1.21 -0.26 -2.13
CA MET A 115 -2.57 -0.86 -2.12
C MET A 115 -3.05 -1.35 -0.73
N PHE A 116 -2.16 -1.44 0.26
CA PHE A 116 -2.51 -1.70 1.67
C PHE A 116 -2.77 -0.39 2.45
N SER A 117 -3.00 0.70 1.73
CA SER A 117 -3.39 2.01 2.26
C SER A 117 -4.62 2.56 1.51
N SER A 118 -4.84 3.88 1.51
CA SER A 118 -5.68 4.54 0.51
C SER A 118 -4.84 4.93 -0.71
N PRO A 119 -4.78 4.14 -1.80
CA PRO A 119 -3.89 4.41 -2.92
C PRO A 119 -4.36 5.58 -3.80
N LEU A 120 -3.42 6.38 -4.31
CA LEU A 120 -3.66 7.50 -5.23
C LEU A 120 -2.73 7.44 -6.45
N GLY A 121 -3.28 7.34 -7.65
CA GLY A 121 -2.51 7.58 -8.87
C GLY A 121 -2.31 9.08 -9.07
N TRP A 122 -1.09 9.58 -8.85
CA TRP A 122 -0.75 11.00 -8.95
C TRP A 122 -0.02 11.30 -10.26
N PHE A 123 -0.76 11.30 -11.36
CA PHE A 123 -0.23 11.54 -12.70
C PHE A 123 -1.33 11.82 -13.72
N GLU A 124 -0.96 12.46 -14.82
CA GLU A 124 -1.78 12.50 -16.04
C GLU A 124 -1.76 11.12 -16.72
N THR A 125 -2.92 10.68 -17.20
CA THR A 125 -3.06 9.37 -17.86
C THR A 125 -2.58 9.36 -19.31
N SER A 126 -2.52 10.51 -19.96
CA SER A 126 -2.13 10.68 -21.37
C SER A 126 -0.69 10.29 -21.68
N ASN A 127 0.20 10.41 -20.69
CA ASN A 127 1.64 10.16 -20.82
C ASN A 127 2.07 8.81 -20.21
N LEU A 128 1.12 7.92 -19.90
CA LEU A 128 1.42 6.59 -19.39
C LEU A 128 1.84 5.66 -20.51
N THR A 129 2.83 4.82 -20.24
CA THR A 129 3.27 3.78 -21.17
C THR A 129 2.23 2.66 -21.26
N GLU A 130 2.24 1.91 -22.36
CA GLU A 130 1.37 0.74 -22.56
C GLU A 130 1.47 -0.28 -21.40
N SER A 131 2.65 -0.42 -20.80
CA SER A 131 2.87 -1.30 -19.64
C SER A 131 1.98 -0.95 -18.44
N TYR A 132 1.60 0.32 -18.22
CA TYR A 132 0.63 0.66 -17.18
C TYR A 132 -0.71 0.02 -17.45
N PHE A 133 -1.23 0.20 -18.67
CA PHE A 133 -2.54 -0.30 -19.07
C PHE A 133 -2.56 -1.84 -19.14
N LYS A 134 -1.41 -2.48 -19.35
CA LYS A 134 -1.29 -3.94 -19.32
C LYS A 134 -1.22 -4.52 -17.91
N THR A 135 -0.49 -3.88 -16.99
CA THR A 135 -0.12 -4.50 -15.70
C THR A 135 -0.96 -4.04 -14.52
N ILE A 136 -1.36 -2.76 -14.48
CA ILE A 136 -2.12 -2.22 -13.35
C ILE A 136 -3.57 -2.70 -13.32
N PRO A 137 -4.35 -2.69 -14.42
CA PRO A 137 -5.77 -3.05 -14.35
C PRO A 137 -6.05 -4.45 -13.81
N PRO A 138 -5.30 -5.53 -14.20
CA PRO A 138 -5.47 -6.84 -13.58
C PRO A 138 -5.22 -6.82 -12.07
N LEU A 139 -4.14 -6.17 -11.62
CA LEU A 139 -3.83 -6.06 -10.19
C LEU A 139 -4.89 -5.26 -9.43
N VAL A 140 -5.37 -4.14 -9.98
CA VAL A 140 -6.45 -3.33 -9.38
C VAL A 140 -7.74 -4.14 -9.29
N SER A 141 -8.06 -4.96 -10.30
CA SER A 141 -9.22 -5.84 -10.28
C SER A 141 -9.11 -6.89 -9.16
N ALA A 142 -7.96 -7.55 -9.04
CA ALA A 142 -7.69 -8.50 -7.96
C ALA A 142 -7.73 -7.82 -6.58
N TRP A 143 -7.12 -6.65 -6.44
CA TRP A 143 -7.16 -5.86 -5.21
C TRP A 143 -8.59 -5.46 -4.84
N LYS A 144 -9.42 -5.00 -5.78
CA LYS A 144 -10.81 -4.62 -5.49
C LYS A 144 -11.63 -5.77 -4.90
N LYS A 145 -11.40 -7.00 -5.36
CA LYS A 145 -12.05 -8.22 -4.83
C LYS A 145 -11.62 -8.51 -3.38
N GLU A 146 -10.40 -8.14 -3.00
CA GLU A 146 -9.81 -8.46 -1.69
C GLU A 146 -9.81 -7.27 -0.73
N ARG A 147 -10.07 -6.05 -1.23
CA ARG A 147 -9.91 -4.77 -0.52
C ARG A 147 -10.70 -4.72 0.77
N GLU A 148 -11.94 -5.18 0.77
CA GLU A 148 -12.77 -5.18 1.97
C GLU A 148 -12.16 -6.06 3.08
N ALA A 149 -11.65 -7.24 2.72
CA ALA A 149 -10.96 -8.11 3.66
C ALA A 149 -9.61 -7.54 4.12
N ILE A 150 -8.89 -6.83 3.24
CA ILE A 150 -7.65 -6.12 3.62
C ILE A 150 -7.97 -5.01 4.62
N PHE A 151 -8.98 -4.17 4.35
CA PHE A 151 -9.28 -2.97 5.15
C PHE A 151 -10.05 -3.27 6.44
N SER A 152 -10.72 -4.42 6.53
CA SER A 152 -11.36 -4.87 7.78
C SER A 152 -10.42 -5.67 8.70
N GLY A 153 -9.27 -6.08 8.17
CA GLY A 153 -8.23 -6.81 8.89
C GLY A 153 -7.24 -5.92 9.65
N HIS A 154 -6.25 -6.55 10.28
CA HIS A 154 -5.14 -5.85 10.94
C HIS A 154 -3.96 -5.79 9.99
N ILE A 155 -3.72 -4.62 9.40
CA ILE A 155 -2.60 -4.37 8.49
C ILE A 155 -1.32 -4.14 9.30
N ILE A 156 -0.35 -5.04 9.16
CA ILE A 156 0.88 -5.08 9.94
C ILE A 156 2.08 -5.16 8.99
N PRO A 157 3.12 -4.33 9.19
CA PRO A 157 4.34 -4.41 8.40
C PRO A 157 5.06 -5.73 8.65
N ILE A 158 5.63 -6.30 7.59
CA ILE A 158 6.49 -7.50 7.65
C ILE A 158 7.84 -7.21 7.00
N GLY A 159 8.85 -7.99 7.37
CA GLY A 159 10.22 -7.80 6.87
C GLY A 159 10.90 -6.60 7.49
N LYS A 160 11.82 -5.98 6.75
CA LYS A 160 12.57 -4.81 7.21
C LYS A 160 11.93 -3.52 6.70
N ALA A 161 12.23 -2.42 7.36
CA ALA A 161 11.90 -1.08 6.86
C ALA A 161 12.50 -0.91 5.45
N PRO A 162 11.70 -0.52 4.44
CA PRO A 162 12.17 -0.38 3.06
C PRO A 162 13.33 0.61 2.94
N ASP A 163 14.36 0.21 2.18
CA ASP A 163 15.52 1.03 1.87
C ASP A 163 15.98 0.86 0.41
N GLY A 164 15.22 0.13 -0.41
CA GLY A 164 15.57 -0.23 -1.77
C GLY A 164 16.38 -1.54 -1.89
N TYR A 165 16.73 -2.20 -0.79
CA TYR A 165 17.62 -3.38 -0.77
C TYR A 165 17.17 -4.50 0.17
N VAL A 166 15.94 -4.49 0.69
CA VAL A 166 15.46 -5.50 1.64
C VAL A 166 14.32 -6.37 1.10
N TRP A 167 13.91 -7.34 1.92
CA TRP A 167 12.58 -7.94 1.86
C TRP A 167 11.67 -7.17 2.81
N THR A 168 10.50 -6.79 2.32
CA THR A 168 9.54 -5.97 3.06
C THR A 168 8.11 -6.24 2.58
N GLY A 169 7.11 -5.70 3.25
CA GLY A 169 5.73 -5.85 2.85
C GLY A 169 4.73 -5.61 3.97
N PHE A 170 3.50 -6.08 3.75
CA PHE A 170 2.41 -6.02 4.71
C PHE A 170 1.64 -7.32 4.74
N ALA A 171 1.09 -7.64 5.91
CA ALA A 171 0.05 -8.63 6.08
C ALA A 171 -1.19 -7.97 6.67
N SER A 172 -2.35 -8.16 6.05
CA SER A 172 -3.65 -7.89 6.66
C SER A 172 -4.25 -9.19 7.16
N THR A 173 -4.21 -9.40 8.48
CA THR A 173 -4.74 -10.61 9.11
C THR A 173 -6.18 -10.39 9.54
N SER A 174 -7.08 -11.29 9.14
CA SER A 174 -8.50 -11.23 9.48
C SER A 174 -8.72 -11.23 11.00
N ARG A 175 -9.82 -10.63 11.46
CA ARG A 175 -10.11 -10.48 12.90
C ARG A 175 -10.20 -11.81 13.63
N ASP A 176 -10.74 -12.84 12.97
CA ASP A 176 -10.82 -14.22 13.46
C ASP A 176 -9.48 -14.99 13.42
N ARG A 177 -8.43 -14.38 12.85
CA ARG A 177 -7.07 -14.92 12.74
C ARG A 177 -6.96 -16.19 11.88
N LYS A 178 -7.94 -16.44 10.99
CA LYS A 178 -7.97 -17.62 10.10
C LYS A 178 -7.45 -17.36 8.69
N SER A 179 -7.37 -16.11 8.27
CA SER A 179 -6.86 -15.76 6.94
C SER A 179 -6.00 -14.51 6.97
N ALA A 180 -5.16 -14.35 5.95
CA ALA A 180 -4.40 -13.14 5.72
C ALA A 180 -4.29 -12.82 4.24
N ARG A 181 -4.26 -11.52 3.92
CA ARG A 181 -3.82 -11.00 2.63
C ARG A 181 -2.43 -10.45 2.82
N VAL A 182 -1.48 -10.85 1.99
CA VAL A 182 -0.07 -10.51 2.17
C VAL A 182 0.47 -9.93 0.88
N VAL A 183 1.16 -8.80 0.96
CA VAL A 183 2.01 -8.30 -0.12
C VAL A 183 3.45 -8.36 0.33
N VAL A 184 4.32 -8.97 -0.47
CA VAL A 184 5.76 -9.05 -0.23
C VAL A 184 6.49 -8.39 -1.39
N PHE A 185 7.52 -7.60 -1.09
CA PHE A 185 8.39 -6.97 -2.07
C PHE A 185 9.80 -7.55 -1.96
N ARG A 186 10.39 -7.86 -3.11
CA ARG A 186 11.82 -8.07 -3.25
C ARG A 186 12.43 -6.80 -3.84
N GLU A 187 13.17 -6.05 -3.03
CA GLU A 187 13.92 -4.91 -3.53
C GLU A 187 15.26 -5.37 -4.19
N LEU A 188 16.33 -4.58 -4.20
CA LEU A 188 17.56 -4.91 -4.94
C LEU A 188 18.46 -6.00 -4.31
N ASN A 189 17.95 -6.74 -3.34
CA ASN A 189 18.70 -7.71 -2.55
C ASN A 189 19.13 -8.95 -3.36
N ASN A 190 20.12 -9.69 -2.86
CA ASN A 190 20.75 -10.81 -3.58
C ASN A 190 20.06 -12.18 -3.35
N SER A 191 19.05 -12.25 -2.48
CA SER A 191 18.28 -13.47 -2.26
C SER A 191 16.97 -13.40 -3.04
N ASP A 192 16.67 -14.41 -3.85
CA ASP A 192 15.39 -14.53 -4.54
C ASP A 192 14.28 -15.12 -3.68
N SER A 193 14.65 -15.66 -2.53
CA SER A 193 13.77 -16.36 -1.62
C SER A 193 13.80 -15.72 -0.24
N TRP A 194 12.66 -15.73 0.43
CA TRP A 194 12.52 -15.24 1.79
C TRP A 194 11.40 -15.98 2.51
N SER A 195 11.50 -16.05 3.83
CA SER A 195 10.47 -16.65 4.64
C SER A 195 10.18 -15.82 5.88
N VAL A 196 8.91 -15.74 6.26
CA VAL A 196 8.42 -14.92 7.36
C VAL A 196 7.21 -15.57 8.02
N ARG A 197 7.02 -15.32 9.31
CA ARG A 197 5.75 -15.65 9.98
C ARG A 197 4.76 -14.53 9.70
N ILE A 198 3.53 -14.88 9.31
CA ILE A 198 2.48 -13.88 9.13
C ILE A 198 1.99 -13.44 10.52
N PRO A 199 2.09 -12.15 10.88
CA PRO A 199 1.68 -11.68 12.19
C PRO A 199 0.21 -12.01 12.48
N LEU A 200 -0.05 -12.49 13.70
CA LEU A 200 -1.38 -12.81 14.23
C LEU A 200 -2.13 -13.96 13.54
N LEU A 201 -1.62 -14.55 12.45
CA LEU A 201 -2.25 -15.70 11.80
C LEU A 201 -2.02 -16.96 12.67
N ARG A 202 -3.09 -17.66 13.03
CA ARG A 202 -3.02 -18.81 13.96
C ARG A 202 -2.79 -20.16 13.26
N ASN A 203 -3.18 -20.25 12.00
CA ASN A 203 -3.13 -21.52 11.26
C ASN A 203 -1.68 -21.94 11.00
N LYS A 204 -1.35 -23.19 11.31
CA LYS A 204 -0.02 -23.77 10.99
C LYS A 204 0.07 -24.27 9.55
N ALA A 205 -1.07 -24.68 8.97
CA ALA A 205 -1.21 -25.06 7.57
C ALA A 205 -2.34 -24.26 6.93
N ALA A 206 -2.12 -23.76 5.71
CA ALA A 206 -3.07 -22.96 4.96
C ALA A 206 -2.76 -23.04 3.47
N LYS A 207 -3.80 -22.91 2.63
CA LYS A 207 -3.63 -22.76 1.19
C LYS A 207 -3.12 -21.34 0.89
N VAL A 208 -2.14 -21.25 0.01
CA VAL A 208 -1.68 -19.99 -0.56
C VAL A 208 -2.24 -19.84 -1.97
N THR A 209 -2.82 -18.67 -2.25
CA THR A 209 -3.29 -18.28 -3.59
C THR A 209 -2.53 -17.03 -4.01
N VAL A 210 -1.87 -17.08 -5.17
CA VAL A 210 -1.25 -15.90 -5.78
C VAL A 210 -2.34 -15.09 -6.47
N LEU A 211 -2.45 -13.83 -6.10
CA LEU A 211 -3.44 -12.88 -6.60
C LEU A 211 -2.86 -11.86 -7.58
N GLY A 212 -1.54 -11.66 -7.54
CA GLY A 212 -0.81 -10.75 -8.42
C GLY A 212 0.70 -10.79 -8.19
N GLY A 213 1.46 -10.23 -9.13
CA GLY A 213 2.91 -10.24 -9.12
C GLY A 213 3.53 -11.48 -9.78
N LYS A 214 4.86 -11.61 -9.66
CA LYS A 214 5.64 -12.69 -10.27
C LYS A 214 6.41 -13.46 -9.20
N GLY A 215 6.07 -14.74 -9.04
CA GLY A 215 6.75 -15.58 -8.07
C GLY A 215 5.89 -16.74 -7.59
N THR A 216 6.41 -17.47 -6.62
CA THR A 216 5.72 -18.59 -5.98
C THR A 216 5.74 -18.42 -4.47
N ALA A 217 4.78 -19.06 -3.80
CA ALA A 217 4.70 -19.03 -2.36
C ALA A 217 4.10 -20.32 -1.80
N THR A 218 4.60 -20.74 -0.64
CA THR A 218 4.07 -21.85 0.15
C THR A 218 3.90 -21.42 1.59
N TYR A 219 2.99 -22.08 2.31
CA TYR A 219 2.78 -21.84 3.72
C TYR A 219 2.77 -23.18 4.47
N LEU A 220 3.79 -23.38 5.29
CA LEU A 220 4.00 -24.61 6.05
C LEU A 220 4.52 -24.26 7.44
N ASP A 221 4.02 -24.97 8.46
CA ASP A 221 4.43 -24.82 9.87
C ASP A 221 4.41 -23.38 10.38
N GLY A 222 3.38 -22.62 9.98
CA GLY A 222 3.20 -21.22 10.41
C GLY A 222 4.12 -20.22 9.71
N LYS A 223 4.84 -20.64 8.67
CA LYS A 223 5.81 -19.82 7.93
C LYS A 223 5.37 -19.69 6.47
N LEU A 224 5.26 -18.44 6.01
CA LEU A 224 5.16 -18.11 4.60
C LEU A 224 6.57 -18.15 4.01
N SER A 225 6.77 -18.92 2.95
CA SER A 225 7.98 -18.91 2.13
C SER A 225 7.62 -18.40 0.75
N VAL A 226 8.37 -17.44 0.23
CA VAL A 226 8.18 -16.84 -1.09
C VAL A 226 9.45 -16.95 -1.91
N ASN A 227 9.29 -17.06 -3.23
CA ASN A 227 10.34 -16.91 -4.22
C ASN A 227 9.88 -15.86 -5.25
N ILE A 228 10.64 -14.79 -5.41
CA ILE A 228 10.43 -13.71 -6.38
C ILE A 228 11.73 -13.58 -7.18
N PRO A 229 11.86 -14.21 -8.38
CA PRO A 229 13.13 -14.32 -9.11
C PRO A 229 13.71 -12.98 -9.60
N GLU A 230 12.84 -12.02 -9.90
CA GLU A 230 13.21 -10.70 -10.41
C GLU A 230 13.29 -9.67 -9.27
N LYS A 231 14.25 -8.74 -9.34
CA LYS A 231 14.37 -7.63 -8.38
C LYS A 231 13.33 -6.55 -8.67
N LEU A 232 13.00 -5.75 -7.65
CA LEU A 232 11.98 -4.68 -7.72
C LEU A 232 10.59 -5.21 -8.12
N GLN A 233 10.28 -6.45 -7.73
CA GLN A 233 9.00 -7.08 -7.95
C GLN A 233 8.29 -7.35 -6.63
N TYR A 234 7.02 -7.70 -6.73
CA TYR A 234 6.18 -8.05 -5.60
C TYR A 234 5.45 -9.38 -5.83
N LEU A 235 4.87 -9.89 -4.75
CA LEU A 235 3.93 -10.98 -4.75
C LEU A 235 2.76 -10.63 -3.85
N PHE A 236 1.54 -10.65 -4.39
CA PHE A 236 0.30 -10.43 -3.65
C PHE A 236 -0.42 -11.77 -3.46
N LEU A 237 -0.76 -12.08 -2.23
CA LEU A 237 -1.15 -13.41 -1.78
C LEU A 237 -2.40 -13.37 -0.91
N ARG A 238 -3.19 -14.44 -0.99
CA ARG A 238 -4.16 -14.82 0.04
C ARG A 238 -3.72 -16.11 0.69
N VAL A 239 -3.73 -16.14 2.02
CA VAL A 239 -3.40 -17.30 2.85
C VAL A 239 -4.63 -17.64 3.70
N SER A 240 -5.25 -18.80 3.48
CA SER A 240 -6.46 -19.22 4.19
C SER A 240 -6.52 -20.72 4.41
N SER A 241 -7.11 -21.16 5.53
CA SER A 241 -7.34 -22.57 5.81
C SER A 241 -8.43 -23.19 4.94
N GLU A 242 -9.31 -22.37 4.36
CA GLU A 242 -10.45 -22.83 3.57
C GLU A 242 -10.22 -22.54 2.08
N SER A 243 -10.60 -23.49 1.22
CA SER A 243 -10.91 -23.23 -0.18
C SER A 243 -12.13 -22.33 -0.21
N THR A 244 -11.98 -21.08 -0.65
CA THR A 244 -13.12 -20.26 -1.06
C THR A 244 -14.02 -21.11 -1.96
N PRO A 245 -15.35 -21.14 -1.74
CA PRO A 245 -16.25 -21.64 -2.77
C PRO A 245 -15.92 -20.88 -4.05
N ALA A 246 -15.69 -21.62 -5.14
CA ALA A 246 -15.58 -21.03 -6.45
C ALA A 246 -16.83 -20.18 -6.73
N ASP A 247 -16.63 -19.08 -7.43
CA ASP A 247 -17.67 -18.18 -7.94
C ASP A 247 -18.96 -18.95 -8.31
N GLN A 248 -20.05 -18.65 -7.59
CA GLN A 248 -21.42 -18.82 -8.10
C GLN A 248 -21.89 -17.46 -8.62
#